data_AF-A0A7X6RKY1-F1
#
_entry.id   AF-A0A7X6RKY1-F1
#
_cell.length_a   1.000
_cell.length_b   1.000
_cell.length_c   1.000
_cell.angle_alpha   90.00
_cell.angle_beta   90.00
_cell.angle_gamma   90.00
#
_symmetry.space_group_name_H-M   'P 1'
#
loop_
_entity.id
_entity.type
_entity.pdbx_description
1 polymer ?
#
loop_
_entity_poly.entity_id
_entity_poly.type
_entity_poly.pdbx_seq_one_letter_code
_entity_poly.pdbx_strand_id
1 'polypeptide(L)'
;MEDIGPRIPIYSPEFAADPHGAYRRMRRDYGPLVPVEMWPGVPATLVIKYSTAVRILNDSNHFPADPSTWQKTAPPDIPIMPMIEYRPNAIRTSGPEHARYRKALSDALAGIDLHSLRSMVETSAIPLVNTFCEDGKADVLSQYALPLVFSVFCQVLGCPPDIGQRVAEASAAMFDGVDTATVNAQMGEALLDLTALKRAQPGDDVTTRLAQHPAGLTDEEMVHQLVLLFAAGVEPPLNLVANTLLLMMTDSRFTSTDNRLPLSTRNALDERLATDPPMANYCITYPRQPILIEGVWLPAHQPVIISMAACNTDPEMNTGEFLDNGWNLAFSTGDHACPAHARPYGLLLAQDVIDQLLDALPEMRLAVPESELVWRPGPFHRALTELPVVFPPSPPFTL
;
A
#
# COMPACT_ATOMS: atom_id res chain seq x y z
N MET A 1 10.32 28.52 18.07
CA MET A 1 10.16 27.15 17.56
C MET A 1 10.42 26.28 18.77
N GLU A 2 9.36 25.83 19.45
CA GLU A 2 9.54 24.95 20.61
C GLU A 2 10.29 23.70 20.14
N ASP A 3 11.32 23.34 20.88
CA ASP A 3 12.15 22.16 20.64
C ASP A 3 11.29 20.94 20.92
N ILE A 4 10.74 20.33 19.87
CA ILE A 4 9.77 19.22 19.96
C ILE A 4 10.46 17.92 20.44
N GLY A 5 11.74 17.97 20.85
CA GLY A 5 12.53 16.82 21.25
C GLY A 5 13.24 16.15 20.07
N PRO A 6 14.08 15.12 20.33
CA PRO A 6 14.81 14.44 19.27
C PRO A 6 13.82 13.76 18.31
N ARG A 7 14.08 13.91 17.01
CA ARG A 7 13.27 13.29 15.95
C ARG A 7 13.63 11.82 15.81
N ILE A 8 12.63 10.96 15.73
CA ILE A 8 12.84 9.53 15.57
C ILE A 8 12.92 9.18 14.07
N PRO A 9 13.98 8.51 13.61
CA PRO A 9 14.14 8.13 12.20
C PRO A 9 13.27 6.92 11.86
N ILE A 10 12.11 7.17 11.24
CA ILE A 10 11.15 6.10 10.88
C ILE A 10 11.50 5.40 9.56
N TYR A 11 12.55 5.85 8.85
CA TYR A 11 13.12 5.18 7.68
C TYR A 11 14.19 4.13 8.02
N SER A 12 14.57 4.02 9.29
CA SER A 12 15.72 3.25 9.72
C SER A 12 15.47 1.73 9.69
N PRO A 13 16.52 0.90 9.48
CA PRO A 13 16.41 -0.55 9.63
C PRO A 13 15.91 -0.97 11.03
N GLU A 14 16.30 -0.24 12.08
CA GLU A 14 15.85 -0.52 13.45
C GLU A 14 14.35 -0.30 13.63
N PHE A 15 13.80 0.74 12.99
CA PHE A 15 12.36 0.96 12.99
C PHE A 15 11.62 -0.11 12.18
N ALA A 16 12.15 -0.52 11.03
CA ALA A 16 11.55 -1.58 10.21
C ALA A 16 11.58 -2.95 10.90
N ALA A 17 12.59 -3.24 11.73
CA ALA A 17 12.71 -4.50 12.46
C ALA A 17 11.69 -4.63 13.62
N ASP A 18 11.44 -3.56 14.38
CA ASP A 18 10.48 -3.54 15.51
C ASP A 18 9.66 -2.24 15.56
N PRO A 19 8.72 -2.04 14.61
CA PRO A 19 7.91 -0.82 14.56
C PRO A 19 6.97 -0.73 15.76
N HIS A 20 6.40 -1.86 16.22
CA HIS A 20 5.48 -1.86 17.36
C HIS A 20 6.17 -1.52 18.67
N GLY A 21 7.40 -1.98 18.91
CA GLY A 21 8.20 -1.53 20.05
C GLY A 21 8.56 -0.06 19.94
N ALA A 22 8.86 0.45 18.73
CA ALA A 22 9.04 1.88 18.51
C ALA A 22 7.78 2.67 18.85
N TYR A 23 6.60 2.28 18.35
CA TYR A 23 5.32 2.95 18.66
C TYR A 23 5.00 2.94 20.16
N ARG A 24 5.28 1.83 20.87
CA ARG A 24 5.11 1.77 22.34
C ARG A 24 6.02 2.77 23.06
N ARG A 25 7.28 2.89 22.65
CA ARG A 25 8.23 3.88 23.21
C ARG A 25 7.78 5.31 22.90
N MET A 26 7.41 5.58 21.64
CA MET A 26 6.89 6.88 21.21
C MET A 26 5.68 7.32 22.03
N ARG A 27 4.71 6.43 22.23
CA ARG A 27 3.50 6.71 23.00
C ARG A 27 3.82 7.05 24.46
N ARG A 28 4.76 6.34 25.07
CA ARG A 28 5.23 6.61 26.44
C ARG A 28 5.94 7.96 26.55
N ASP A 29 6.79 8.29 25.57
CA ASP A 29 7.73 9.42 25.68
C ASP A 29 7.15 10.75 25.16
N TYR A 30 6.23 10.70 24.18
CA TYR A 30 5.70 11.89 23.48
C TYR A 30 4.17 12.01 23.50
N GLY A 31 3.44 10.93 23.81
CA GLY A 31 1.98 10.91 23.69
C GLY A 31 1.50 10.74 22.23
N PRO A 32 0.40 11.42 21.81
CA PRO A 32 -0.30 11.11 20.55
C PRO A 32 0.38 11.67 19.28
N LEU A 33 1.26 12.66 19.42
CA LEU A 33 1.90 13.40 18.34
C LEU A 33 3.41 13.40 18.53
N VAL A 34 4.13 12.77 17.61
CA VAL A 34 5.54 12.41 17.78
C VAL A 34 6.40 13.14 16.75
N PRO A 35 7.50 13.81 17.14
CA PRO A 35 8.47 14.35 16.20
C PRO A 35 9.22 13.20 15.51
N VAL A 36 9.14 13.13 14.19
CA VAL A 36 9.84 12.10 13.40
C VAL A 36 10.64 12.72 12.27
N GLU A 37 11.53 11.91 11.73
CA GLU A 37 12.20 12.16 10.48
C GLU A 37 11.81 11.05 9.51
N MET A 38 11.12 11.41 8.41
CA MET A 38 10.66 10.43 7.41
C MET A 38 11.77 10.00 6.44
N TRP A 39 12.80 10.82 6.32
CA TRP A 39 14.04 10.58 5.58
C TRP A 39 15.10 11.54 6.11
N PRO A 40 16.42 11.24 6.05
CA PRO A 40 17.45 12.18 6.51
C PRO A 40 17.22 13.62 6.03
N GLY A 41 17.08 14.55 6.98
CA GLY A 41 16.81 15.97 6.73
C GLY A 41 15.35 16.34 6.48
N VAL A 42 14.41 15.38 6.54
CA VAL A 42 12.99 15.57 6.23
C VAL A 42 12.13 15.41 7.49
N PRO A 43 11.89 16.50 8.24
CA PRO A 43 11.11 16.45 9.47
C PRO A 43 9.61 16.28 9.22
N ALA A 44 8.92 15.61 10.13
CA ALA A 44 7.47 15.49 10.14
C ALA A 44 6.92 15.28 11.56
N THR A 45 5.61 15.37 11.70
CA THR A 45 4.90 14.91 12.90
C THR A 45 4.15 13.62 12.60
N LEU A 46 4.39 12.57 13.39
CA LEU A 46 3.66 11.30 13.30
C LEU A 46 2.52 11.27 14.31
N VAL A 47 1.31 10.99 13.84
CA VAL A 47 0.12 10.81 14.66
C VAL A 47 -0.06 9.32 14.96
N ILE A 48 -0.09 8.97 16.24
CA ILE A 48 -0.14 7.56 16.70
C ILE A 48 -1.35 7.24 17.59
N LYS A 49 -2.30 8.19 17.71
CA LYS A 49 -3.56 8.02 18.44
C LYS A 49 -4.73 7.96 17.45
N TYR A 50 -5.59 6.96 17.61
CA TYR A 50 -6.67 6.68 16.65
C TYR A 50 -7.65 7.83 16.50
N SER A 51 -8.18 8.35 17.62
CA SER A 51 -9.18 9.43 17.58
C SER A 51 -8.61 10.74 17.01
N THR A 52 -7.33 11.03 17.28
CA THR A 52 -6.62 12.17 16.69
C THR A 52 -6.47 12.00 15.18
N ALA A 53 -6.10 10.81 14.72
CA ALA A 53 -6.01 10.50 13.30
C ALA A 53 -7.36 10.64 12.58
N VAL A 54 -8.44 10.09 13.15
CA VAL A 54 -9.80 10.23 12.61
C VAL A 54 -10.20 11.71 12.51
N ARG A 55 -9.90 12.53 13.53
CA ARG A 55 -10.18 13.96 13.51
C ARG A 55 -9.44 14.67 12.37
N ILE A 56 -8.15 14.41 12.20
CA ILE A 56 -7.33 15.03 11.14
C ILE A 56 -7.82 14.62 9.75
N LEU A 57 -8.05 13.32 9.53
CA LEU A 57 -8.42 12.78 8.23
C LEU A 57 -9.82 13.21 7.77
N ASN A 58 -10.72 13.56 8.69
CA ASN A 58 -12.05 14.09 8.38
C ASN A 58 -12.08 15.63 8.28
N ASP A 59 -10.93 16.31 8.33
CA ASP A 59 -10.83 17.77 8.25
C ASP A 59 -9.88 18.22 7.13
N SER A 60 -10.21 17.85 5.90
CA SER A 60 -9.42 18.17 4.69
C SER A 60 -9.26 19.66 4.43
N ASN A 61 -10.14 20.50 5.00
CA ASN A 61 -10.05 21.96 4.90
C ASN A 61 -8.84 22.50 5.68
N HIS A 62 -8.58 21.97 6.87
CA HIS A 62 -7.44 22.38 7.69
C HIS A 62 -6.20 21.51 7.46
N PHE A 63 -6.39 20.26 7.06
CA PHE A 63 -5.35 19.26 6.81
C PHE A 63 -5.40 18.74 5.35
N PRO A 64 -5.13 19.60 4.35
CA PRO A 64 -5.13 19.16 2.96
C PRO A 64 -3.96 18.20 2.68
N ALA A 65 -4.13 17.33 1.68
CA ALA A 65 -3.10 16.39 1.23
C ALA A 65 -2.08 17.01 0.24
N ASP A 66 -2.28 18.27 -0.14
CA ASP A 66 -1.47 19.01 -1.12
C ASP A 66 -0.08 19.42 -0.56
N PRO A 67 1.02 18.86 -1.10
CA PRO A 67 2.39 19.13 -0.65
C PRO A 67 3.02 20.38 -1.26
N SER A 68 2.37 21.08 -2.20
CA SER A 68 3.00 22.06 -3.11
C SER A 68 3.78 23.17 -2.40
N THR A 69 3.35 23.59 -1.22
CA THR A 69 4.06 24.63 -0.44
C THR A 69 5.27 24.04 0.29
N TRP A 70 5.10 22.87 0.91
CA TRP A 70 6.17 22.17 1.60
C TRP A 70 7.31 21.80 0.64
N GLN A 71 6.97 21.27 -0.54
CA GLN A 71 7.92 20.78 -1.55
C GLN A 71 8.91 21.85 -2.01
N LYS A 72 8.53 23.13 -2.01
CA LYS A 72 9.43 24.26 -2.37
C LYS A 72 10.61 24.43 -1.41
N THR A 73 10.46 23.89 -0.20
CA THR A 73 11.45 23.97 0.88
C THR A 73 11.99 22.61 1.28
N ALA A 74 11.52 21.54 0.64
CA ALA A 74 12.01 20.20 0.89
C ALA A 74 13.48 20.09 0.42
N PRO A 75 14.31 19.26 1.08
CA PRO A 75 15.65 18.99 0.59
C PRO A 75 15.60 18.47 -0.85
N PRO A 76 16.54 18.88 -1.73
CA PRO A 76 16.63 18.32 -3.07
C PRO A 76 17.02 16.84 -3.00
N ASP A 77 16.65 16.08 -4.04
CA ASP A 77 17.12 14.72 -4.28
C ASP A 77 16.83 13.70 -3.16
N ILE A 78 15.71 13.85 -2.43
CA ILE A 78 15.27 12.82 -1.47
C ILE A 78 14.65 11.63 -2.23
N PRO A 79 15.14 10.38 -2.04
CA PRO A 79 14.63 9.19 -2.74
C PRO A 79 13.14 8.92 -2.55
N ILE A 80 12.55 9.40 -1.46
CA ILE A 80 11.12 9.26 -1.18
C ILE A 80 10.25 10.28 -1.92
N MET A 81 10.83 11.24 -2.66
CA MET A 81 10.09 12.32 -3.33
C MET A 81 8.97 11.81 -4.26
N PRO A 82 9.16 10.77 -5.09
CA PRO A 82 8.10 10.29 -5.99
C PRO A 82 6.83 9.86 -5.23
N MET A 83 6.98 9.46 -3.96
CA MET A 83 5.83 9.09 -3.14
C MET A 83 5.10 10.30 -2.57
N ILE A 84 5.75 11.44 -2.32
CA ILE A 84 5.22 12.56 -1.50
C ILE A 84 5.11 13.90 -2.23
N GLU A 85 5.64 14.01 -3.44
CA GLU A 85 5.56 15.21 -4.28
C GLU A 85 4.13 15.53 -4.73
N TYR A 86 3.93 16.78 -5.17
CA TYR A 86 2.66 17.17 -5.78
C TYR A 86 2.47 16.41 -7.10
N ARG A 87 1.27 15.88 -7.29
CA ARG A 87 0.80 15.29 -8.56
C ARG A 87 -0.65 15.73 -8.77
N PRO A 88 -1.08 16.04 -10.01
CA PRO A 88 -2.47 16.34 -10.32
C PRO A 88 -3.33 15.06 -10.28
N ASN A 89 -3.49 14.46 -9.10
CA ASN A 89 -4.26 13.25 -8.87
C ASN A 89 -5.00 13.26 -7.53
N ALA A 90 -5.89 12.28 -7.35
CA ALA A 90 -6.78 12.25 -6.18
C ALA A 90 -6.08 12.05 -4.82
N ILE A 91 -4.79 11.66 -4.77
CA ILE A 91 -4.10 11.45 -3.48
C ILE A 91 -3.27 12.68 -3.04
N ARG A 92 -2.91 13.56 -3.99
CA ARG A 92 -2.03 14.73 -3.74
C ARG A 92 -2.72 16.08 -3.94
N THR A 93 -4.03 16.08 -4.11
CA THR A 93 -4.84 17.30 -4.32
C THR A 93 -5.89 17.44 -3.21
N SER A 94 -6.57 18.58 -3.13
CA SER A 94 -7.61 18.82 -2.13
C SER A 94 -8.72 19.72 -2.69
N GLY A 95 -9.87 19.78 -2.02
CA GLY A 95 -10.99 20.64 -2.43
C GLY A 95 -11.61 20.23 -3.78
N PRO A 96 -12.01 21.18 -4.65
CA PRO A 96 -12.71 20.88 -5.89
C PRO A 96 -11.94 20.00 -6.88
N GLU A 97 -10.61 20.17 -6.95
CA GLU A 97 -9.76 19.35 -7.81
C GLU A 97 -9.76 17.89 -7.35
N HIS A 98 -9.55 17.66 -6.05
CA HIS A 98 -9.67 16.34 -5.44
C HIS A 98 -11.04 15.72 -5.72
N ALA A 99 -12.13 16.45 -5.49
CA ALA A 99 -13.48 15.94 -5.69
C ALA A 99 -13.71 15.48 -7.15
N ARG A 100 -13.16 16.21 -8.13
CA ARG A 100 -13.22 15.85 -9.55
C ARG A 100 -12.46 14.56 -9.85
N TYR A 101 -11.19 14.46 -9.44
CA TYR A 101 -10.39 13.25 -9.67
C TYR A 101 -10.94 12.04 -8.91
N ARG A 102 -11.33 12.25 -7.65
CA ARG A 102 -11.91 11.23 -6.79
C ARG A 102 -13.19 10.64 -7.39
N LYS A 103 -14.06 11.49 -7.94
CA LYS A 103 -15.26 11.03 -8.63
C LYS A 103 -14.91 10.17 -9.84
N ALA A 104 -14.02 10.63 -10.71
CA ALA A 104 -13.61 9.89 -11.90
C ALA A 104 -13.02 8.50 -11.55
N LEU A 105 -12.13 8.44 -10.56
CA LEU A 105 -11.56 7.18 -10.08
C LEU A 105 -12.62 6.27 -9.46
N SER A 106 -13.50 6.80 -8.62
CA SER A 106 -14.53 6.00 -7.96
C SER A 106 -15.49 5.39 -8.97
N ASP A 107 -15.92 6.17 -9.97
CA ASP A 107 -16.83 5.72 -11.02
C ASP A 107 -16.14 4.68 -11.94
N ALA A 108 -14.86 4.85 -12.26
CA ALA A 108 -14.10 3.88 -13.06
C ALA A 108 -13.84 2.57 -12.32
N LEU A 109 -13.51 2.62 -11.03
CA LEU A 109 -13.28 1.45 -10.17
C LEU A 109 -14.59 0.71 -9.85
N ALA A 110 -15.73 1.39 -9.85
CA ALA A 110 -17.04 0.76 -9.68
C ALA A 110 -17.39 -0.22 -10.80
N GLY A 111 -16.76 -0.09 -11.97
CA GLY A 111 -16.94 -1.00 -13.10
C GLY A 111 -16.12 -2.29 -13.02
N ILE A 112 -15.30 -2.50 -11.99
CA ILE A 112 -14.53 -3.75 -11.83
C ILE A 112 -15.49 -4.90 -11.50
N ASP A 113 -15.51 -5.92 -12.35
CA ASP A 113 -16.21 -7.18 -12.07
C ASP A 113 -15.35 -8.08 -11.17
N LEU A 114 -15.85 -8.32 -9.95
CA LEU A 114 -15.18 -9.18 -8.99
C LEU A 114 -15.19 -10.65 -9.41
N HIS A 115 -16.13 -11.11 -10.26
CA HIS A 115 -16.11 -12.49 -10.75
C HIS A 115 -14.96 -12.71 -11.74
N SER A 116 -14.84 -11.82 -12.73
CA SER A 116 -13.72 -11.79 -13.67
C SER A 116 -12.38 -11.68 -12.95
N LEU A 117 -12.30 -10.94 -11.83
CA LEU A 117 -11.10 -10.88 -11.01
C LEU A 117 -10.63 -12.25 -10.51
N ARG A 118 -11.53 -13.07 -9.98
CA ARG A 118 -11.18 -14.41 -9.48
C ARG A 118 -10.64 -15.27 -10.61
N SER A 119 -11.31 -15.25 -11.75
CA SER A 119 -10.88 -16.00 -12.95
C SER A 119 -9.50 -15.55 -13.45
N MET A 120 -9.19 -14.25 -13.39
CA MET A 120 -7.86 -13.73 -13.74
C MET A 120 -6.78 -14.27 -12.78
N VAL A 121 -7.05 -14.30 -11.47
CA VAL A 121 -6.13 -14.85 -10.46
C VAL A 121 -5.94 -16.35 -10.66
N GLU A 122 -7.02 -17.12 -10.76
CA GLU A 122 -7.02 -18.58 -10.97
C GLU A 122 -6.19 -18.96 -12.20
N THR A 123 -6.43 -18.31 -13.34
CA THR A 123 -5.73 -18.60 -14.61
C THR A 123 -4.24 -18.24 -14.55
N SER A 124 -3.88 -17.23 -13.75
CA SER A 124 -2.50 -16.72 -13.68
C SER A 124 -1.66 -17.40 -12.59
N ALA A 125 -2.29 -17.97 -11.56
CA ALA A 125 -1.62 -18.55 -10.41
C ALA A 125 -0.85 -19.84 -10.74
N ILE A 126 -1.53 -20.81 -11.37
CA ILE A 126 -0.94 -22.14 -11.65
C ILE A 126 0.31 -22.08 -12.53
N PRO A 127 0.35 -21.29 -13.63
CA PRO A 127 1.57 -21.14 -14.41
C PRO A 127 2.77 -20.63 -13.61
N LEU A 128 2.54 -19.72 -12.64
CA LEU A 128 3.59 -19.20 -11.76
C LEU A 128 4.05 -20.26 -10.76
N VAL A 129 3.13 -20.98 -10.12
CA VAL A 129 3.48 -22.10 -9.21
C VAL A 129 4.29 -23.17 -9.94
N ASN A 130 3.92 -23.49 -11.18
CA ASN A 130 4.62 -24.46 -12.02
C ASN A 130 6.08 -24.08 -12.32
N THR A 131 6.49 -22.82 -12.11
CA THR A 131 7.90 -22.41 -12.29
C THR A 131 8.82 -22.88 -11.16
N PHE A 132 8.29 -23.24 -9.99
CA PHE A 132 9.08 -23.61 -8.81
C PHE A 132 8.57 -24.85 -8.06
N CYS A 133 7.42 -25.43 -8.43
CA CYS A 133 6.81 -26.54 -7.69
C CYS A 133 7.69 -27.81 -7.62
N GLU A 134 8.54 -28.06 -8.62
CA GLU A 134 9.45 -29.20 -8.65
C GLU A 134 10.72 -28.97 -7.80
N ASP A 135 11.05 -27.73 -7.46
CA ASP A 135 12.25 -27.39 -6.69
C ASP A 135 12.08 -27.62 -5.17
N GLY A 136 10.84 -27.72 -4.69
CA GLY A 136 10.52 -27.86 -3.26
C GLY A 136 10.84 -26.63 -2.41
N LYS A 137 11.15 -25.50 -3.04
CA LYS A 137 11.45 -24.22 -2.41
C LYS A 137 11.15 -23.06 -3.34
N ALA A 138 10.83 -21.91 -2.78
CA ALA A 138 10.57 -20.69 -3.54
C ALA A 138 10.83 -19.45 -2.68
N ASP A 139 11.05 -18.30 -3.32
CA ASP A 139 10.72 -17.02 -2.71
C ASP A 139 9.32 -16.63 -3.19
N VAL A 140 8.32 -16.76 -2.32
CA VAL A 140 6.92 -16.51 -2.67
C VAL A 140 6.70 -15.08 -3.12
N LEU A 141 7.46 -14.13 -2.57
CA LEU A 141 7.27 -12.72 -2.89
C LEU A 141 7.63 -12.44 -4.35
N SER A 142 8.85 -12.79 -4.77
CA SER A 142 9.34 -12.50 -6.12
C SER A 142 8.87 -13.49 -7.19
N GLN A 143 8.70 -14.77 -6.86
CA GLN A 143 8.37 -15.81 -7.84
C GLN A 143 6.86 -16.01 -8.04
N TYR A 144 6.02 -15.54 -7.11
CA TYR A 144 4.57 -15.75 -7.17
C TYR A 144 3.76 -14.48 -6.92
N ALA A 145 3.84 -13.88 -5.74
CA ALA A 145 2.92 -12.83 -5.33
C ALA A 145 3.05 -11.56 -6.16
N LEU A 146 4.28 -11.06 -6.37
CA LEU A 146 4.54 -9.88 -7.20
C LEU A 146 4.09 -10.07 -8.66
N PRO A 147 4.56 -11.10 -9.40
CA PRO A 147 4.15 -11.27 -10.79
C PRO A 147 2.64 -11.50 -10.94
N LEU A 148 2.00 -12.22 -10.00
CA LEU A 148 0.56 -12.45 -10.03
C LEU A 148 -0.24 -11.16 -9.78
N VAL A 149 0.05 -10.43 -8.70
CA VAL A 149 -0.63 -9.19 -8.36
C VAL A 149 -0.46 -8.16 -9.48
N PHE A 150 0.77 -8.00 -10.00
CA PHE A 150 1.06 -7.06 -11.06
C PHE A 150 0.32 -7.39 -12.36
N SER A 151 0.38 -8.65 -12.81
CA SER A 151 -0.26 -9.09 -14.06
C SER A 151 -1.79 -8.97 -14.00
N VAL A 152 -2.41 -9.33 -12.88
CA VAL A 152 -3.86 -9.17 -12.68
C VAL A 152 -4.23 -7.68 -12.66
N PHE A 153 -3.44 -6.83 -12.00
CA PHE A 153 -3.68 -5.39 -11.98
C PHE A 153 -3.55 -4.77 -13.38
N CYS A 154 -2.55 -5.18 -14.18
CA CYS A 154 -2.43 -4.80 -15.58
C CYS A 154 -3.70 -5.13 -16.38
N GLN A 155 -4.24 -6.35 -16.23
CA GLN A 155 -5.48 -6.75 -16.91
C GLN A 155 -6.67 -5.88 -16.51
N VAL A 156 -6.83 -5.57 -15.21
CA VAL A 156 -7.89 -4.68 -14.69
C VAL A 156 -7.79 -3.25 -15.26
N LEU A 157 -6.56 -2.75 -15.44
CA LEU A 157 -6.32 -1.46 -16.10
C LEU A 157 -6.40 -1.55 -17.62
N GLY A 158 -6.53 -2.75 -18.20
CA GLY A 158 -6.44 -2.99 -19.64
C GLY A 158 -5.04 -2.75 -20.20
N CYS A 159 -4.01 -2.72 -19.36
CA CYS A 159 -2.63 -2.51 -19.75
C CYS A 159 -2.06 -3.77 -20.44
N PRO A 160 -1.66 -3.69 -21.72
CA PRO A 160 -1.05 -4.83 -22.41
C PRO A 160 0.35 -5.13 -21.83
N PRO A 161 0.85 -6.37 -21.99
CA PRO A 161 2.09 -6.81 -21.35
C PRO A 161 3.33 -5.96 -21.66
N ASP A 162 3.45 -5.43 -22.89
CA ASP A 162 4.58 -4.60 -23.32
C ASP A 162 4.62 -3.24 -22.60
N ILE A 163 3.46 -2.61 -22.43
CA ILE A 163 3.35 -1.37 -21.65
C ILE A 163 3.51 -1.67 -20.16
N GLY A 164 2.91 -2.77 -19.68
CA GLY A 164 3.04 -3.22 -18.29
C GLY A 164 4.51 -3.45 -17.92
N GLN A 165 5.30 -4.06 -18.80
CA GLN A 165 6.72 -4.26 -18.58
C GLN A 165 7.48 -2.93 -18.45
N ARG A 166 7.22 -1.94 -19.31
CA ARG A 166 7.83 -0.61 -19.19
C ARG A 166 7.48 0.09 -17.88
N VAL A 167 6.24 -0.08 -17.40
CA VAL A 167 5.79 0.42 -16.10
C VAL A 167 6.53 -0.29 -14.95
N ALA A 168 6.70 -1.61 -15.04
CA ALA A 168 7.45 -2.38 -14.05
C ALA A 168 8.93 -1.97 -14.02
N GLU A 169 9.57 -1.82 -15.18
CA GLU A 169 10.96 -1.38 -15.33
C GLU A 169 11.17 0.03 -14.75
N ALA A 170 10.28 0.98 -15.06
CA ALA A 170 10.33 2.32 -14.48
C ALA A 170 10.14 2.28 -12.95
N SER A 171 9.28 1.39 -12.45
CA SER A 171 9.07 1.22 -11.00
C SER A 171 10.31 0.62 -10.32
N ALA A 172 10.98 -0.35 -10.95
CA ALA A 172 12.21 -0.94 -10.45
C ALA A 172 13.38 0.05 -10.45
N ALA A 173 13.50 0.86 -11.50
CA ALA A 173 14.53 1.91 -11.62
C ALA A 173 14.51 2.90 -10.45
N MET A 174 13.33 3.16 -9.87
CA MET A 174 13.20 3.96 -8.64
C MET A 174 13.96 3.36 -7.46
N PHE A 175 14.00 2.03 -7.34
CA PHE A 175 14.74 1.32 -6.29
C PHE A 175 16.23 1.18 -6.62
N ASP A 176 16.60 1.17 -7.90
CA ASP A 176 18.00 1.14 -8.36
C ASP A 176 18.72 2.50 -8.24
N GLY A 177 18.06 3.51 -7.66
CA GLY A 177 18.63 4.83 -7.44
C GLY A 177 18.75 5.68 -8.70
N VAL A 178 18.00 5.33 -9.76
CA VAL A 178 17.84 6.20 -10.93
C VAL A 178 17.15 7.50 -10.49
N ASP A 179 17.58 8.61 -11.07
CA ASP A 179 17.03 9.92 -10.70
C ASP A 179 15.52 9.99 -10.99
N THR A 180 14.81 10.73 -10.14
CA THR A 180 13.35 10.82 -10.19
C THR A 180 12.83 11.36 -11.52
N ALA A 181 13.56 12.24 -12.19
CA ALA A 181 13.10 12.81 -13.46
C ALA A 181 13.11 11.77 -14.58
N THR A 182 14.16 10.95 -14.66
CA THR A 182 14.23 9.84 -15.63
C THR A 182 13.14 8.80 -15.38
N VAL A 183 12.92 8.40 -14.12
CA VAL A 183 11.84 7.46 -13.75
C VAL A 183 10.47 8.02 -14.14
N ASN A 184 10.19 9.28 -13.79
CA ASN A 184 8.92 9.92 -14.12
C ASN A 184 8.71 10.05 -15.64
N ALA A 185 9.77 10.29 -16.42
CA ALA A 185 9.69 10.35 -17.87
C ALA A 185 9.33 8.98 -18.48
N GLN A 186 10.04 7.92 -18.11
CA GLN A 186 9.79 6.57 -18.62
C GLN A 186 8.38 6.06 -18.26
N MET A 187 7.99 6.26 -16.99
CA MET A 187 6.65 5.94 -16.52
C MET A 187 5.59 6.76 -17.26
N GLY A 188 5.83 8.07 -17.42
CA GLY A 188 4.93 8.99 -18.11
C GLY A 188 4.68 8.59 -19.57
N GLU A 189 5.74 8.25 -20.32
CA GLU A 189 5.62 7.79 -21.70
C GLU A 189 4.81 6.50 -21.81
N ALA A 190 5.09 5.50 -20.97
CA ALA A 190 4.37 4.23 -20.99
C ALA A 190 2.87 4.42 -20.70
N LEU A 191 2.52 5.26 -19.72
CA LEU A 191 1.14 5.52 -19.35
C LEU A 191 0.42 6.45 -20.33
N LEU A 192 1.15 7.31 -21.04
CA LEU A 192 0.61 8.09 -22.14
C LEU A 192 0.25 7.16 -23.32
N ASP A 193 1.11 6.20 -23.65
CA ASP A 193 0.84 5.18 -24.67
C ASP A 193 -0.40 4.36 -24.30
N LEU A 194 -0.53 3.97 -23.02
CA LEU A 194 -1.73 3.28 -22.53
C LEU A 194 -3.00 4.13 -22.70
N THR A 195 -2.90 5.42 -22.36
CA THR A 195 -4.01 6.37 -22.49
C THR A 195 -4.43 6.52 -23.96
N ALA A 196 -3.47 6.67 -24.87
CA ALA A 196 -3.72 6.77 -26.30
C ALA A 196 -4.34 5.47 -26.85
N LEU A 197 -3.80 4.31 -26.46
CA LEU A 197 -4.32 3.01 -26.84
C LEU A 197 -5.78 2.85 -26.43
N LYS A 198 -6.14 3.15 -25.19
CA LYS A 198 -7.51 2.96 -24.67
C LYS A 198 -8.52 3.96 -25.18
N ARG A 199 -8.08 5.15 -25.61
CA ARG A 199 -8.94 6.06 -26.36
C ARG A 199 -9.23 5.56 -27.78
N ALA A 200 -8.23 4.97 -28.43
CA ALA A 200 -8.39 4.42 -29.79
C ALA A 200 -9.13 3.07 -29.81
N GLN A 201 -8.92 2.25 -28.78
CA GLN A 201 -9.44 0.89 -28.66
C GLN A 201 -10.03 0.69 -27.25
N PRO A 202 -11.23 1.23 -27.00
CA PRO A 202 -11.88 1.12 -25.69
C PRO A 202 -12.24 -0.34 -25.38
N GLY A 203 -11.99 -0.75 -24.13
CA GLY A 203 -12.33 -2.06 -23.59
C GLY A 203 -13.12 -1.96 -22.29
N ASP A 204 -13.39 -3.10 -21.66
CA ASP A 204 -14.07 -3.17 -20.36
C ASP A 204 -13.07 -3.06 -19.19
N ASP A 205 -12.30 -1.97 -19.18
CA ASP A 205 -11.20 -1.75 -18.23
C ASP A 205 -11.24 -0.36 -17.56
N VAL A 206 -10.53 -0.23 -16.43
CA VAL A 206 -10.53 1.01 -15.63
C VAL A 206 -10.00 2.20 -16.42
N THR A 207 -8.97 2.00 -17.26
CA THR A 207 -8.38 3.10 -18.04
C THR A 207 -9.34 3.63 -19.09
N THR A 208 -10.08 2.75 -19.77
CA THR A 208 -11.14 3.13 -20.71
C THR A 208 -12.22 3.94 -20.02
N ARG A 209 -12.69 3.50 -18.85
CA ARG A 209 -13.73 4.20 -18.09
C ARG A 209 -13.25 5.59 -17.64
N LEU A 210 -11.99 5.72 -17.21
CA LEU A 210 -11.39 7.02 -16.90
C LEU A 210 -11.30 7.94 -18.12
N ALA A 211 -10.81 7.41 -19.25
CA ALA A 211 -10.65 8.17 -20.48
C ALA A 211 -11.98 8.70 -21.05
N GLN A 212 -13.07 7.98 -20.81
CA GLN A 212 -14.44 8.34 -21.24
C GLN A 212 -15.23 9.11 -20.18
N HIS A 213 -14.68 9.32 -18.99
CA HIS A 213 -15.41 9.90 -17.88
C HIS A 213 -15.76 11.39 -18.14
N PRO A 214 -16.97 11.86 -17.78
CA PRO A 214 -17.39 13.25 -17.98
C PRO A 214 -16.55 14.32 -17.26
N ALA A 215 -15.64 13.92 -16.37
CA ALA A 215 -14.68 14.82 -15.73
C ALA A 215 -13.66 15.43 -16.70
N GLY A 216 -13.55 14.89 -17.92
CA GLY A 216 -12.73 15.45 -19.00
C GLY A 216 -11.25 15.52 -18.62
N LEU A 217 -10.67 14.40 -18.19
CA LEU A 217 -9.27 14.34 -17.78
C LEU A 217 -8.34 14.64 -18.97
N THR A 218 -7.40 15.56 -18.78
CA THR A 218 -6.32 15.80 -19.75
C THR A 218 -5.36 14.61 -19.81
N ASP A 219 -4.47 14.59 -20.81
CA ASP A 219 -3.49 13.51 -20.96
C ASP A 219 -2.54 13.44 -19.75
N GLU A 220 -2.12 14.60 -19.26
CA GLU A 220 -1.32 14.73 -18.04
C GLU A 220 -2.09 14.20 -16.82
N GLU A 221 -3.34 14.60 -16.65
CA GLU A 221 -4.18 14.14 -15.53
C GLU A 221 -4.44 12.63 -15.60
N MET A 222 -4.62 12.07 -16.81
CA MET A 222 -4.77 10.64 -17.04
C MET A 222 -3.51 9.89 -16.61
N VAL A 223 -2.33 10.33 -17.06
CA VAL A 223 -1.05 9.73 -16.65
C VAL A 223 -0.91 9.73 -15.13
N HIS A 224 -1.19 10.85 -14.45
CA HIS A 224 -1.05 10.93 -13.00
C HIS A 224 -2.12 10.13 -12.22
N GLN A 225 -3.32 9.91 -12.79
CA GLN A 225 -4.28 8.96 -12.24
C GLN A 225 -3.77 7.52 -12.39
N LEU A 226 -3.19 7.17 -13.53
CA LEU A 226 -2.65 5.83 -13.78
C LEU A 226 -1.44 5.53 -12.89
N VAL A 227 -0.54 6.49 -12.67
CA VAL A 227 0.55 6.30 -11.69
C VAL A 227 -0.01 6.04 -10.30
N LEU A 228 -1.04 6.79 -9.88
CA LEU A 228 -1.70 6.55 -8.60
C LEU A 228 -2.30 5.14 -8.54
N LEU A 229 -2.98 4.69 -9.60
CA LEU A 229 -3.57 3.36 -9.65
C LEU A 229 -2.51 2.26 -9.55
N PHE A 230 -1.41 2.34 -10.31
CA PHE A 230 -0.32 1.36 -10.21
C PHE A 230 0.33 1.36 -8.82
N ALA A 231 0.62 2.53 -8.26
CA ALA A 231 1.22 2.62 -6.93
C ALA A 231 0.32 2.06 -5.83
N ALA A 232 -0.98 2.38 -5.85
CA ALA A 232 -1.94 1.95 -4.82
C ALA A 232 -2.48 0.52 -5.03
N GLY A 233 -2.46 0.02 -6.27
CA GLY A 233 -3.05 -1.25 -6.67
C GLY A 233 -2.09 -2.43 -6.68
N VAL A 234 -0.77 -2.19 -6.60
CA VAL A 234 0.24 -3.26 -6.65
C VAL A 234 0.93 -3.45 -5.30
N GLU A 235 1.66 -2.44 -4.81
CA GLU A 235 2.51 -2.61 -3.61
C GLU A 235 1.69 -2.91 -2.34
N PRO A 236 0.57 -2.22 -2.04
CA PRO A 236 -0.19 -2.53 -0.83
C PRO A 236 -0.83 -3.93 -0.85
N PRO A 237 -1.52 -4.39 -1.91
CA PRO A 237 -2.02 -5.76 -1.97
C PRO A 237 -0.90 -6.82 -1.92
N LEU A 238 0.23 -6.58 -2.57
CA LEU A 238 1.41 -7.46 -2.49
C LEU A 238 1.91 -7.64 -1.06
N ASN A 239 2.12 -6.53 -0.35
CA ASN A 239 2.57 -6.57 1.04
C ASN A 239 1.52 -7.20 1.96
N LEU A 240 0.23 -6.98 1.68
CA LEU A 240 -0.85 -7.64 2.41
C LEU A 240 -0.80 -9.16 2.22
N VAL A 241 -0.59 -9.66 0.99
CA VAL A 241 -0.42 -11.09 0.70
C VAL A 241 0.76 -11.67 1.49
N ALA A 242 1.93 -11.06 1.37
CA ALA A 242 3.15 -11.57 2.00
C ALA A 242 3.06 -11.58 3.53
N ASN A 243 2.59 -10.49 4.13
CA ASN A 243 2.47 -10.38 5.59
C ASN A 243 1.37 -11.30 6.15
N THR A 244 0.32 -11.57 5.37
CA THR A 244 -0.75 -12.49 5.76
C THR A 244 -0.28 -13.94 5.69
N LEU A 245 0.44 -14.34 4.64
CA LEU A 245 1.08 -15.64 4.55
C LEU A 245 2.06 -15.86 5.72
N LEU A 246 2.85 -14.85 6.06
CA LEU A 246 3.74 -14.92 7.22
C LEU A 246 2.95 -15.19 8.52
N LEU A 247 1.86 -14.45 8.78
CA LEU A 247 0.98 -14.70 9.93
C LEU A 247 0.44 -16.14 9.92
N MET A 248 -0.06 -16.60 8.77
CA MET A 248 -0.67 -17.93 8.66
C MET A 248 0.33 -19.07 8.88
N MET A 249 1.62 -18.87 8.55
CA MET A 249 2.67 -19.86 8.76
C MET A 249 3.28 -19.85 10.17
N THR A 250 3.14 -18.74 10.92
CA THR A 250 3.83 -18.54 12.21
C THR A 250 2.90 -18.62 13.42
N ASP A 251 1.60 -18.38 13.24
CA ASP A 251 0.63 -18.37 14.33
C ASP A 251 -0.23 -19.64 14.36
N SER A 252 -0.25 -20.32 15.51
CA SER A 252 -0.91 -21.61 15.64
C SER A 252 -2.42 -21.58 15.41
N ARG A 253 -3.07 -20.40 15.50
CA ARG A 253 -4.51 -20.24 15.22
C ARG A 253 -4.86 -20.45 13.75
N PHE A 254 -3.88 -20.28 12.85
CA PHE A 254 -4.03 -20.45 11.41
C PHE A 254 -3.40 -21.75 10.90
N THR A 255 -2.62 -22.44 11.73
CA THR A 255 -2.05 -23.75 11.42
C THR A 255 -2.87 -24.89 12.03
N SER A 256 -2.86 -26.07 11.41
CA SER A 256 -3.61 -27.25 11.88
C SER A 256 -2.97 -27.98 13.10
N THR A 257 -2.09 -27.34 13.87
CA THR A 257 -1.28 -28.00 14.91
C THR A 257 -2.06 -28.40 16.17
N ASP A 258 -3.15 -27.71 16.49
CA ASP A 258 -3.79 -27.80 17.82
C ASP A 258 -5.13 -28.57 17.85
N ASN A 259 -5.37 -29.50 16.90
CA ASN A 259 -6.65 -30.25 16.75
C ASN A 259 -7.90 -29.34 16.64
N ARG A 260 -7.71 -28.07 16.28
CA ARG A 260 -8.77 -27.10 16.01
C ARG A 260 -8.79 -26.83 14.51
N LEU A 261 -9.98 -26.52 13.98
CA LEU A 261 -10.08 -26.00 12.62
C LEU A 261 -9.30 -24.67 12.55
N PRO A 262 -8.36 -24.51 11.60
CA PRO A 262 -7.64 -23.26 11.43
C PRO A 262 -8.61 -22.14 11.05
N LEU A 263 -8.31 -20.93 11.48
CA LEU A 263 -9.03 -19.73 11.03
C LEU A 263 -8.81 -19.51 9.53
N SER A 264 -9.77 -18.87 8.86
CA SER A 264 -9.74 -18.66 7.41
C SER A 264 -8.72 -17.61 6.98
N THR A 265 -8.32 -17.63 5.70
CA THR A 265 -7.52 -16.56 5.07
C THR A 265 -8.12 -15.17 5.28
N ARG A 266 -9.45 -15.05 5.20
CA ARG A 266 -10.15 -13.80 5.48
C ARG A 266 -9.92 -13.31 6.92
N ASN A 267 -9.92 -14.20 7.90
CA ASN A 267 -9.61 -13.85 9.28
C ASN A 267 -8.17 -13.33 9.42
N ALA A 268 -7.22 -13.92 8.70
CA ALA A 268 -5.82 -13.49 8.70
C ALA A 268 -5.65 -12.10 8.05
N LEU A 269 -6.35 -11.85 6.93
CA LEU A 269 -6.37 -10.54 6.26
C LEU A 269 -6.94 -9.44 7.16
N ASP A 270 -8.09 -9.68 7.79
CA ASP A 270 -8.73 -8.73 8.70
C ASP A 270 -7.81 -8.41 9.89
N GLU A 271 -7.17 -9.44 10.46
CA GLU A 271 -6.17 -9.27 11.52
C GLU A 271 -4.96 -8.47 11.05
N ARG A 272 -4.40 -8.73 9.87
CA ARG A 272 -3.26 -7.96 9.37
C ARG A 272 -3.59 -6.50 9.11
N LEU A 273 -4.75 -6.21 8.53
CA LEU A 273 -5.20 -4.82 8.34
C LEU A 273 -5.35 -4.08 9.69
N ALA A 274 -5.84 -4.78 10.72
CA ALA A 274 -6.00 -4.21 12.06
C ALA A 274 -4.71 -4.13 12.89
N THR A 275 -3.71 -4.96 12.61
CA THR A 275 -2.49 -5.04 13.45
C THR A 275 -1.27 -4.43 12.78
N ASP A 276 -1.02 -4.77 11.52
CA ASP A 276 0.19 -4.42 10.78
C ASP A 276 -0.15 -4.18 9.29
N PRO A 277 -0.89 -3.10 8.98
CA PRO A 277 -1.36 -2.83 7.62
C PRO A 277 -0.19 -2.63 6.63
N PRO A 278 -0.37 -2.96 5.35
CA PRO A 278 0.70 -2.91 4.34
C PRO A 278 1.29 -1.51 4.16
N MET A 279 0.47 -0.48 4.37
CA MET A 279 0.92 0.89 4.59
C MET A 279 0.88 1.17 6.10
N ALA A 280 2.04 1.34 6.71
CA ALA A 280 2.17 1.55 8.15
C ALA A 280 2.03 3.03 8.54
N ASN A 281 2.76 3.93 7.87
CA ASN A 281 2.71 5.37 8.10
C ASN A 281 2.46 6.09 6.77
N TYR A 282 1.30 6.71 6.59
CA TYR A 282 1.00 7.40 5.34
C TYR A 282 -0.03 8.51 5.58
N CYS A 283 -0.98 8.70 4.66
CA CYS A 283 -2.06 9.69 4.76
C CYS A 283 -1.52 11.07 5.16
N ILE A 284 -0.51 11.52 4.42
CA ILE A 284 0.26 12.73 4.75
C ILE A 284 -0.62 13.95 4.45
N THR A 285 -0.68 14.85 5.43
CA THR A 285 -1.39 16.13 5.32
C THR A 285 -0.44 17.30 5.62
N TYR A 286 -0.80 18.48 5.14
CA TYR A 286 0.02 19.69 5.18
C TYR A 286 -0.83 20.87 5.68
N PRO A 287 -0.98 21.06 7.01
CA PRO A 287 -1.83 22.11 7.55
C PRO A 287 -1.39 23.49 7.06
N ARG A 288 -2.32 24.32 6.57
CA ARG A 288 -1.97 25.62 5.92
C ARG A 288 -1.62 26.74 6.90
N GLN A 289 -1.83 26.50 8.19
CA GLN A 289 -1.57 27.42 9.29
C GLN A 289 -1.17 26.60 10.52
N PRO A 290 -0.58 27.21 11.56
CA PRO A 290 -0.33 26.50 12.80
C PRO A 290 -1.65 26.02 13.44
N ILE A 291 -1.73 24.75 13.84
CA ILE A 291 -2.91 24.16 14.47
C ILE A 291 -2.52 23.48 15.77
N LEU A 292 -3.22 23.81 16.86
CA LEU A 292 -3.06 23.14 18.16
C LEU A 292 -3.91 21.87 18.22
N ILE A 293 -3.27 20.71 18.37
CA ILE A 293 -3.93 19.41 18.57
C ILE A 293 -3.30 18.72 19.77
N GLU A 294 -4.11 18.23 20.70
CA GLU A 294 -3.63 17.51 21.90
C GLU A 294 -2.49 18.24 22.65
N GLY A 295 -2.54 19.57 22.70
CA GLY A 295 -1.51 20.40 23.35
C GLY A 295 -0.21 20.60 22.56
N VAL A 296 -0.10 20.05 21.33
CA VAL A 296 1.06 20.19 20.45
C VAL A 296 0.72 21.09 19.25
N TRP A 297 1.60 22.05 18.96
CA TRP A 297 1.49 22.89 17.78
C TRP A 297 2.01 22.18 16.53
N LEU A 298 1.11 21.90 15.59
CA LEU A 298 1.47 21.45 14.25
C LEU A 298 1.85 22.66 13.40
N PRO A 299 3.09 22.75 12.87
CA PRO A 299 3.52 23.91 12.11
C PRO A 299 2.84 23.99 10.74
N ALA A 300 2.66 25.21 10.23
CA ALA A 300 2.15 25.42 8.89
C ALA A 300 3.07 24.80 7.82
N HIS A 301 2.46 24.17 6.83
CA HIS A 301 3.08 23.54 5.66
C HIS A 301 4.15 22.50 6.02
N GLN A 302 4.11 21.93 7.23
CA GLN A 302 4.97 20.81 7.59
C GLN A 302 4.19 19.49 7.47
N PRO A 303 4.84 18.38 7.11
CA PRO A 303 4.16 17.11 6.93
C PRO A 303 3.64 16.58 8.27
N VAL A 304 2.36 16.21 8.28
CA VAL A 304 1.71 15.47 9.37
C VAL A 304 1.31 14.11 8.82
N ILE A 305 1.95 13.06 9.31
CA ILE A 305 1.79 11.67 8.84
C ILE A 305 0.88 10.94 9.82
N ILE A 306 -0.08 10.18 9.33
CA ILE A 306 -0.87 9.26 10.14
C ILE A 306 -0.20 7.89 10.16
N SER A 307 0.19 7.42 11.34
CA SER A 307 0.58 6.02 11.52
C SER A 307 -0.68 5.17 11.64
N MET A 308 -1.07 4.52 10.54
CA MET A 308 -2.19 3.56 10.56
C MET A 308 -1.85 2.39 11.47
N ALA A 309 -0.62 1.87 11.40
CA ALA A 309 -0.16 0.77 12.26
C ALA A 309 -0.18 1.13 13.76
N ALA A 310 0.32 2.31 14.14
CA ALA A 310 0.32 2.72 15.54
C ALA A 310 -1.08 3.08 16.06
N CYS A 311 -1.91 3.70 15.21
CA CYS A 311 -3.30 4.04 15.56
C CYS A 311 -4.17 2.79 15.72
N ASN A 312 -4.00 1.77 14.88
CA ASN A 312 -4.79 0.53 15.00
C ASN A 312 -4.36 -0.31 16.22
N THR A 313 -3.11 -0.14 16.68
CA THR A 313 -2.58 -0.74 17.92
C THR A 313 -2.65 0.20 19.12
N ASP A 314 -3.47 1.25 19.05
CA ASP A 314 -3.77 2.14 20.16
C ASP A 314 -4.50 1.37 21.27
N PRO A 315 -3.95 1.27 22.50
CA PRO A 315 -4.59 0.54 23.60
C PRO A 315 -5.98 1.06 23.98
N GLU A 316 -6.33 2.32 23.66
CA GLU A 316 -7.67 2.86 23.91
C GLU A 316 -8.73 2.27 22.95
N MET A 317 -8.31 1.78 21.79
CA MET A 317 -9.19 1.22 20.76
C MET A 317 -9.02 -0.29 20.59
N ASN A 318 -7.81 -0.79 20.77
CA ASN A 318 -7.47 -2.16 20.43
C ASN A 318 -7.89 -3.15 21.52
N THR A 319 -9.03 -3.81 21.30
CA THR A 319 -9.58 -4.82 22.19
C THR A 319 -9.01 -6.22 21.97
N GLY A 320 -8.10 -6.40 21.01
CA GLY A 320 -7.63 -7.72 20.57
C GLY A 320 -8.66 -8.50 19.75
N GLU A 321 -9.81 -7.90 19.44
CA GLU A 321 -10.80 -8.46 18.54
C GLU A 321 -10.64 -7.80 17.16
N PHE A 322 -10.24 -8.55 16.14
CA PHE A 322 -9.95 -7.99 14.82
C PHE A 322 -11.03 -8.24 13.77
N LEU A 323 -11.91 -9.21 14.02
CA LEU A 323 -12.87 -9.73 13.05
C LEU A 323 -14.15 -8.89 13.04
N ASP A 324 -14.60 -8.46 11.85
CA ASP A 324 -15.88 -7.76 11.62
C ASP A 324 -16.12 -6.49 12.46
N ASN A 325 -15.08 -5.96 13.10
CA ASN A 325 -15.25 -4.88 14.08
C ASN A 325 -15.22 -3.48 13.46
N GLY A 326 -14.83 -3.35 12.19
CA GLY A 326 -14.94 -2.11 11.42
C GLY A 326 -14.11 -0.92 11.94
N TRP A 327 -13.29 -1.11 12.98
CA TRP A 327 -12.43 -0.08 13.55
C TRP A 327 -10.97 -0.38 13.16
N ASN A 328 -10.54 0.11 12.00
CA ASN A 328 -9.12 0.29 11.69
C ASN A 328 -8.96 1.33 10.59
N LEU A 329 -7.76 1.89 10.49
CA LEU A 329 -7.40 2.90 9.50
C LEU A 329 -6.62 2.32 8.32
N ALA A 330 -6.59 1.00 8.10
CA ALA A 330 -5.82 0.40 6.99
C ALA A 330 -6.24 0.94 5.61
N PHE A 331 -7.49 1.37 5.50
CA PHE A 331 -8.06 2.03 4.32
C PHE A 331 -8.26 3.54 4.51
N SER A 332 -7.66 4.14 5.52
CA SER A 332 -7.86 5.54 5.93
C SER A 332 -9.35 5.89 6.20
N THR A 333 -9.65 7.16 6.42
CA THR A 333 -11.00 7.72 6.57
C THR A 333 -11.08 9.13 5.96
N GLY A 334 -12.28 9.72 5.91
CA GLY A 334 -12.54 11.04 5.31
C GLY A 334 -12.43 11.06 3.78
N ASP A 335 -12.13 12.25 3.24
CA ASP A 335 -12.14 12.51 1.80
C ASP A 335 -11.16 11.63 1.01
N HIS A 336 -10.02 11.29 1.61
CA HIS A 336 -8.98 10.46 1.02
C HIS A 336 -9.04 8.99 1.48
N ALA A 337 -10.14 8.54 2.09
CA ALA A 337 -10.34 7.12 2.38
C ALA A 337 -10.23 6.29 1.09
N CYS A 338 -9.73 5.06 1.17
CA CYS A 338 -9.66 4.16 0.01
C CYS A 338 -11.04 4.05 -0.66
N PRO A 339 -11.14 4.17 -2.01
CA PRO A 339 -12.40 4.09 -2.73
C PRO A 339 -13.23 2.88 -2.31
N ALA A 340 -14.53 3.08 -2.06
CA ALA A 340 -15.41 2.02 -1.56
C ALA A 340 -15.37 0.76 -2.44
N HIS A 341 -15.28 0.94 -3.77
CA HIS A 341 -15.19 -0.15 -4.74
C HIS A 341 -13.79 -0.77 -4.85
N ALA A 342 -12.72 -0.06 -4.45
CA ALA A 342 -11.35 -0.59 -4.45
C ALA A 342 -11.05 -1.47 -3.23
N ARG A 343 -11.73 -1.27 -2.11
CA ARG A 343 -11.54 -2.09 -0.90
C ARG A 343 -11.87 -3.58 -1.11
N PRO A 344 -13.07 -3.96 -1.62
CA PRO A 344 -13.38 -5.38 -1.86
C PRO A 344 -12.48 -5.96 -2.95
N TYR A 345 -12.06 -5.16 -3.93
CA TYR A 345 -11.08 -5.57 -4.94
C TYR A 345 -9.76 -6.01 -4.30
N GLY A 346 -9.13 -5.13 -3.51
CA GLY A 346 -7.82 -5.42 -2.92
C GLY A 346 -7.87 -6.59 -1.94
N LEU A 347 -8.96 -6.72 -1.17
CA LEU A 347 -9.20 -7.84 -0.26
C LEU A 347 -9.39 -9.16 -1.02
N LEU A 348 -10.23 -9.18 -2.06
CA LEU A 348 -10.49 -10.37 -2.86
C LEU A 348 -9.23 -10.82 -3.61
N LEU A 349 -8.50 -9.88 -4.20
CA LEU A 349 -7.22 -10.16 -4.85
C LEU A 349 -6.25 -10.81 -3.86
N ALA A 350 -6.04 -10.20 -2.69
CA ALA A 350 -5.13 -10.75 -1.70
C ALA A 350 -5.58 -12.13 -1.21
N GLN A 351 -6.88 -12.32 -0.97
CA GLN A 351 -7.44 -13.61 -0.57
C GLN A 351 -7.22 -14.68 -1.63
N ASP A 352 -7.66 -14.45 -2.87
CA ASP A 352 -7.58 -15.45 -3.93
C ASP A 352 -6.11 -15.77 -4.28
N VAL A 353 -5.20 -14.80 -4.23
CA VAL A 353 -3.74 -15.04 -4.37
C VAL A 353 -3.21 -15.98 -3.29
N ILE A 354 -3.63 -15.80 -2.04
CA ILE A 354 -3.21 -16.68 -0.93
C ILE A 354 -3.84 -18.07 -1.08
N ASP A 355 -5.16 -18.12 -1.31
CA ASP A 355 -5.92 -19.37 -1.37
C ASP A 355 -5.40 -20.26 -2.51
N GLN A 356 -5.14 -19.70 -3.70
CA GLN A 356 -4.57 -20.46 -4.83
C GLN A 356 -3.18 -21.05 -4.50
N LEU A 357 -2.33 -20.32 -3.78
CA LEU A 357 -1.02 -20.82 -3.39
C LEU A 357 -1.12 -21.94 -2.36
N LEU A 358 -2.00 -21.79 -1.37
CA LEU A 358 -2.21 -22.79 -0.31
C LEU A 358 -2.92 -24.04 -0.82
N ASP A 359 -3.83 -23.90 -1.79
CA ASP A 359 -4.46 -25.05 -2.45
C ASP A 359 -3.45 -25.86 -3.28
N ALA A 360 -2.53 -25.19 -3.96
CA ALA A 360 -1.47 -25.85 -4.72
C ALA A 360 -0.38 -26.45 -3.82
N LEU A 361 0.05 -25.73 -2.77
CA LEU A 361 1.17 -26.08 -1.90
C LEU A 361 0.77 -26.05 -0.42
N PRO A 362 -0.12 -26.96 0.05
CA PRO A 362 -0.69 -26.91 1.39
C PRO A 362 0.31 -27.20 2.52
N GLU A 363 1.45 -27.84 2.20
CA GLU A 363 2.51 -28.18 3.15
C GLU A 363 3.64 -27.15 3.19
N MET A 364 3.42 -25.97 2.60
CA MET A 364 4.37 -24.87 2.58
C MET A 364 4.65 -24.33 3.98
N ARG A 365 5.93 -24.10 4.27
CA ARG A 365 6.42 -23.49 5.52
C ARG A 365 7.61 -22.60 5.26
N LEU A 366 7.95 -21.72 6.20
CA LEU A 366 9.16 -20.90 6.11
C LEU A 366 10.41 -21.76 5.93
N ALA A 367 11.29 -21.33 5.02
CA ALA A 367 12.60 -21.93 4.80
C ALA A 367 13.61 -21.58 5.90
N VAL A 368 13.39 -20.44 6.56
CA VAL A 368 14.24 -19.88 7.63
C VAL A 368 13.37 -19.51 8.85
N PRO A 369 13.96 -19.39 10.05
CA PRO A 369 13.25 -18.82 11.20
C PRO A 369 12.70 -17.42 10.90
N GLU A 370 11.54 -17.06 11.48
CA GLU A 370 10.94 -15.72 11.31
C GLU A 370 11.91 -14.58 11.66
N SER A 371 12.77 -14.78 12.67
CA SER A 371 13.77 -13.80 13.10
C SER A 371 14.87 -13.51 12.06
N GLU A 372 15.02 -14.36 11.04
CA GLU A 372 15.97 -14.16 9.94
C GLU A 372 15.35 -13.42 8.74
N LEU A 373 14.03 -13.21 8.74
CA LEU A 373 13.36 -12.43 7.70
C LEU A 373 13.75 -10.96 7.78
N VAL A 374 14.02 -10.37 6.61
CA VAL A 374 14.43 -8.97 6.50
C VAL A 374 13.24 -8.11 6.07
N TRP A 375 12.96 -7.08 6.86
CA TRP A 375 12.00 -6.04 6.53
C TRP A 375 12.69 -4.91 5.77
N ARG A 376 12.06 -4.47 4.67
CA ARG A 376 12.55 -3.35 3.87
C ARG A 376 12.52 -2.06 4.70
N PRO A 377 13.66 -1.36 4.86
CA PRO A 377 13.69 -0.06 5.51
C PRO A 377 12.90 0.97 4.70
N GLY A 378 12.12 1.80 5.38
CA GLY A 378 11.33 2.83 4.75
C GLY A 378 10.28 3.39 5.70
N PRO A 379 9.91 4.67 5.56
CA PRO A 379 8.99 5.32 6.50
C PRO A 379 7.54 4.84 6.35
N PHE A 380 7.16 4.31 5.19
CA PHE A 380 5.74 4.23 4.82
C PHE A 380 5.13 2.83 4.86
N HIS A 381 5.84 1.81 4.39
CA HIS A 381 5.29 0.47 4.18
C HIS A 381 5.64 -0.50 5.31
N ARG A 382 4.95 -1.64 5.32
CA ARG A 382 5.36 -2.86 6.01
C ARG A 382 5.62 -3.94 4.98
N ALA A 383 6.87 -4.09 4.56
CA ALA A 383 7.23 -4.93 3.42
C ALA A 383 8.42 -5.84 3.73
N LEU A 384 8.30 -7.12 3.39
CA LEU A 384 9.42 -8.06 3.40
C LEU A 384 10.32 -7.83 2.17
N THR A 385 11.60 -8.12 2.31
CA THR A 385 12.52 -8.20 1.16
C THR A 385 12.32 -9.50 0.39
N GLU A 386 12.06 -10.59 1.09
CA GLU A 386 11.81 -11.93 0.56
C GLU A 386 10.92 -12.71 1.54
N LEU A 387 10.19 -13.70 1.03
CA LEU A 387 9.43 -14.68 1.82
C LEU A 387 9.84 -16.10 1.38
N PRO A 388 11.00 -16.58 1.85
CA PRO A 388 11.53 -17.88 1.43
C PRO A 388 10.78 -19.01 2.12
N VAL A 389 10.32 -19.97 1.33
CA VAL A 389 9.53 -21.13 1.76
C VAL A 389 10.12 -22.44 1.24
N VAL A 390 9.74 -23.52 1.90
CA VAL A 390 9.98 -24.90 1.46
C VAL A 390 8.68 -25.70 1.53
N PHE A 391 8.55 -26.67 0.63
CA PHE A 391 7.40 -27.56 0.49
C PHE A 391 7.86 -28.88 -0.17
N PRO A 392 7.10 -29.98 -0.04
CA PRO A 392 7.40 -31.21 -0.78
C PRO A 392 7.34 -30.95 -2.29
N PRO A 393 8.37 -31.32 -3.07
CA PRO A 393 8.32 -31.22 -4.53
C PRO A 393 7.09 -31.92 -5.11
N SER A 394 6.41 -31.26 -6.04
CA SER A 394 5.24 -31.81 -6.74
C SER A 394 5.45 -31.74 -8.25
N PRO A 395 4.85 -32.67 -9.04
CA PRO A 395 4.81 -32.50 -10.48
C PRO A 395 4.01 -31.24 -10.86
N PRO A 396 4.23 -30.67 -12.06
CA PRO A 396 3.47 -29.52 -12.52
C PRO A 396 1.96 -29.75 -12.50
N PHE A 397 1.22 -28.76 -11.99
CA PHE A 397 -0.23 -28.78 -11.91
C PHE A 397 -0.86 -28.54 -13.29
N THR A 398 -1.92 -29.28 -13.60
CA THR A 398 -2.73 -29.05 -14.81
C THR A 398 -3.77 -27.97 -14.55
N LEU A 399 -3.92 -27.03 -15.49
CA LEU A 399 -4.98 -26.02 -15.52
C LEU A 399 -6.37 -26.63 -15.65
#